data_AF-A0A100W7K7-F1
#
_entry.id   AF-A0A100W7K7-F1
#
_cell.length_a   1.000
_cell.length_b   1.000
_cell.length_c   1.000
_cell.angle_alpha   90.00
_cell.angle_beta   90.00
_cell.angle_gamma   90.00
#
_symmetry.space_group_name_H-M   'P 1'
#
loop_
_entity.id
_entity.type
_entity.pdbx_description
1 polymer ?
#
loop_
_entity_poly.entity_id
_entity_poly.type
_entity_poly.pdbx_seq_one_letter_code
_entity_poly.pdbx_strand_id
1 'polypeptide(L)'
;MLAFAGSIGVTDAHAHHAVQIIAATTAFTVLDEHGARLRGTTVVVPADAPHRVEVGAEEGTVVFLDPESAPGRSAHLRAVRSGWTVTPVPSFTRRRALAIAVDELIAHLAPATAGDGVAPRHSAIDDALRLLPDLVAAGPVSGTELAARVGISASRLTHVFTEQVGIPLRRYVLWSRLQVAITRVQAGDDLTGAAHGAGFADSAHLTRTTREMFGLPPSVLSRHVSWDLDGTG
;
A
#
# COMPACT_ATOMS: atom_id res chain seq x y z
N MET A 1 3.94 5.12 -4.18
CA MET A 1 3.45 5.58 -2.87
C MET A 1 2.13 6.30 -3.08
N LEU A 2 1.15 6.09 -2.20
CA LEU A 2 -0.11 6.84 -2.19
C LEU A 2 -0.25 7.54 -0.82
N ALA A 3 -0.67 8.80 -0.80
CA ALA A 3 -0.93 9.54 0.44
C ALA A 3 -2.24 10.31 0.36
N PHE A 4 -2.96 10.38 1.47
CA PHE A 4 -4.28 11.00 1.61
C PHE A 4 -4.28 11.88 2.85
N ALA A 5 -4.93 13.04 2.80
CA ALA A 5 -5.11 13.92 3.95
C ALA A 5 -6.58 14.36 4.06
N GLY A 6 -7.13 14.33 5.27
CA GLY A 6 -8.52 14.66 5.53
C GLY A 6 -9.09 13.87 6.69
N SER A 7 -10.40 13.60 6.65
CA SER A 7 -11.04 12.74 7.64
C SER A 7 -10.71 11.28 7.39
N ILE A 8 -10.43 10.55 8.47
CA ILE A 8 -10.24 9.11 8.49
C ILE A 8 -11.59 8.51 8.87
N GLY A 9 -12.27 7.91 7.90
CA GLY A 9 -13.54 7.23 8.11
C GLY A 9 -13.39 5.81 8.65
N VAL A 10 -14.51 5.23 9.08
CA VAL A 10 -14.58 3.79 9.36
C VAL A 10 -14.49 3.00 8.05
N THR A 11 -13.94 1.79 8.12
CA THR A 11 -13.79 0.92 6.95
C THR A 11 -14.36 -0.46 7.22
N ASP A 12 -14.72 -1.18 6.16
CA ASP A 12 -14.89 -2.62 6.25
C ASP A 12 -13.54 -3.31 6.50
N ALA A 13 -13.58 -4.58 6.91
CA ALA A 13 -12.38 -5.41 7.03
C ALA A 13 -11.74 -5.62 5.66
N HIS A 14 -10.44 -5.33 5.56
CA HIS A 14 -9.70 -5.39 4.30
C HIS A 14 -8.22 -5.71 4.53
N ALA A 15 -7.53 -6.08 3.46
CA ALA A 15 -6.08 -6.30 3.43
C ALA A 15 -5.52 -5.92 2.06
N HIS A 16 -4.45 -5.12 2.06
CA HIS A 16 -3.76 -4.67 0.85
C HIS A 16 -2.25 -4.90 0.98
N HIS A 17 -1.57 -4.93 -0.16
CA HIS A 17 -0.11 -5.12 -0.22
C HIS A 17 0.62 -3.78 -0.10
N ALA A 18 0.30 -3.03 0.96
CA ALA A 18 1.00 -1.81 1.33
C ALA A 18 1.14 -1.74 2.84
N VAL A 19 2.25 -1.15 3.28
CA VAL A 19 2.36 -0.71 4.67
C VAL A 19 1.54 0.56 4.81
N GLN A 20 0.45 0.48 5.57
CA GLN A 20 -0.43 1.61 5.80
C GLN A 20 -0.05 2.30 7.10
N ILE A 21 0.20 3.60 7.02
CA ILE A 21 0.52 4.45 8.16
C ILE A 21 -0.60 5.46 8.29
N ILE A 22 -1.29 5.44 9.42
CA ILE A 22 -2.36 6.35 9.74
C ILE A 22 -1.85 7.26 10.85
N ALA A 23 -1.84 8.57 10.62
CA ALA A 23 -1.51 9.57 11.62
C ALA A 23 -2.67 10.57 11.72
N ALA A 24 -3.10 10.93 12.93
CA ALA A 24 -4.26 11.79 13.14
C ALA A 24 -4.03 12.78 14.28
N THR A 25 -4.79 13.88 14.28
CA THR A 25 -4.75 14.89 15.35
C THR A 25 -5.48 14.42 16.61
N THR A 26 -6.41 13.48 16.47
CA THR A 26 -7.15 12.86 17.56
C THR A 26 -6.98 11.34 17.54
N ALA A 27 -7.24 10.70 18.68
CA ALA A 27 -7.12 9.25 18.78
C ALA A 27 -8.19 8.54 17.94
N PHE A 28 -7.78 7.60 17.11
CA PHE A 28 -8.62 6.70 16.33
C PHE A 28 -8.39 5.25 16.79
N THR A 29 -9.18 4.30 16.27
CA THR A 29 -9.07 2.87 16.63
C THR A 29 -9.03 1.98 15.40
N VAL A 30 -8.00 1.16 15.29
CA VAL A 30 -7.85 0.11 14.27
C VAL A 30 -8.01 -1.25 14.93
N LEU A 31 -8.74 -2.15 14.26
CA LEU A 31 -8.87 -3.54 14.68
C LEU A 31 -8.10 -4.44 13.73
N ASP A 32 -7.35 -5.38 14.29
CA ASP A 32 -6.72 -6.45 13.52
C ASP A 32 -7.67 -7.65 13.30
N GLU A 33 -7.17 -8.67 12.63
CA GLU A 33 -7.91 -9.92 12.36
C GLU A 33 -8.27 -10.73 13.61
N HIS A 34 -7.54 -10.54 14.72
CA HIS A 34 -7.74 -11.22 15.99
C HIS A 34 -8.68 -10.44 16.94
N GLY A 35 -9.15 -9.27 16.51
CA GLY A 35 -10.01 -8.39 17.30
C GLY A 35 -9.26 -7.54 18.32
N ALA A 36 -7.92 -7.47 18.27
CA ALA A 36 -7.14 -6.55 19.08
C ALA A 36 -7.43 -5.10 18.65
N ARG A 37 -7.71 -4.24 19.64
CA ARG A 37 -8.05 -2.83 19.41
C ARG A 37 -6.83 -1.95 19.64
N LEU A 38 -6.31 -1.38 18.57
CA LEU A 38 -5.16 -0.49 18.56
C LEU A 38 -5.68 0.95 18.56
N ARG A 39 -5.62 1.62 19.73
CA ARG A 39 -6.05 3.01 19.89
C ARG A 39 -4.86 3.94 20.04
N GLY A 40 -4.80 4.98 19.21
CA GLY A 40 -3.72 5.97 19.25
C GLY A 40 -3.90 7.07 18.23
N THR A 41 -2.93 7.98 18.15
CA THR A 41 -2.83 9.02 17.12
C THR A 41 -1.94 8.61 15.94
N THR A 42 -1.29 7.46 16.05
CA THR A 42 -0.51 6.85 14.97
C THR A 42 -0.62 5.33 15.03
N VAL A 43 -0.89 4.70 13.89
CA VAL A 43 -0.90 3.24 13.73
C VAL A 43 -0.19 2.89 12.43
N VAL A 44 0.69 1.89 12.48
CA VAL A 44 1.37 1.31 11.31
C VAL A 44 0.84 -0.10 11.13
N VAL A 45 0.07 -0.30 10.07
CA VAL A 45 -0.44 -1.60 9.68
C VAL A 45 0.56 -2.24 8.70
N PRO A 46 1.11 -3.42 9.02
CA PRO A 46 2.02 -4.10 8.10
C PRO A 46 1.28 -4.53 6.84
N ALA A 47 2.01 -4.60 5.71
CA ALA A 47 1.49 -5.14 4.46
C ALA A 47 0.80 -6.50 4.66
N ASP A 48 -0.31 -6.68 3.94
CA ASP A 48 -1.16 -7.87 3.89
C ASP A 48 -1.90 -8.23 5.18
N ALA A 49 -1.73 -7.46 6.26
CA ALA A 49 -2.41 -7.69 7.52
C ALA A 49 -3.90 -7.27 7.44
N PRO A 50 -4.85 -8.18 7.69
CA PRO A 50 -6.25 -7.84 7.67
C PRO A 50 -6.61 -6.89 8.82
N HIS A 51 -7.30 -5.81 8.50
CA HIS A 51 -7.64 -4.79 9.48
C HIS A 51 -8.90 -3.99 9.08
N ARG A 52 -9.40 -3.20 10.04
CA ARG A 52 -10.39 -2.15 9.77
C ARG A 52 -10.23 -0.96 10.69
N VAL A 53 -10.61 0.22 10.23
CA VAL A 53 -10.79 1.39 11.10
C VAL A 53 -12.18 1.30 11.73
N GLU A 54 -12.24 1.10 13.04
CA GLU A 54 -13.50 1.02 13.79
C GLU A 54 -13.96 2.39 14.30
N VAL A 55 -13.00 3.22 14.73
CA VAL A 55 -13.25 4.60 15.15
C VAL A 55 -12.33 5.47 14.34
N GLY A 56 -12.90 6.39 13.57
CA GLY A 56 -12.18 7.33 12.72
C GLY A 56 -11.60 8.53 13.47
N ALA A 57 -11.04 9.47 12.71
CA ALA A 57 -10.61 10.79 13.19
C ALA A 57 -11.03 11.85 12.17
N GLU A 58 -11.37 13.06 12.66
CA GLU A 58 -11.81 14.16 11.78
C GLU A 58 -10.69 14.69 10.89
N GLU A 59 -9.44 14.58 11.34
CA GLU A 59 -8.28 15.14 10.66
C GLU A 59 -7.06 14.21 10.84
N GLY A 60 -6.50 13.77 9.71
CA GLY A 60 -5.29 12.98 9.67
C GLY A 60 -4.75 12.76 8.26
N THR A 61 -3.69 11.96 8.20
CA THR A 61 -2.98 11.57 7.00
C THR A 61 -2.86 10.05 6.96
N VAL A 62 -3.13 9.47 5.79
CA VAL A 62 -2.93 8.05 5.52
C VAL A 62 -1.89 7.91 4.43
N VAL A 63 -0.80 7.20 4.71
CA VAL A 63 0.29 6.94 3.76
C VAL A 63 0.37 5.44 3.50
N PHE A 64 0.46 5.07 2.22
CA PHE A 64 0.65 3.70 1.76
C PHE A 64 2.03 3.58 1.13
N LEU A 65 2.92 2.88 1.83
CA LEU A 65 4.27 2.57 1.37
C LEU A 65 4.32 1.18 0.77
N ASP A 66 5.10 1.07 -0.30
CA ASP A 66 5.41 -0.20 -0.93
C ASP A 66 6.37 -1.00 -0.01
N PRO A 67 6.03 -2.24 0.42
CA PRO A 67 6.91 -3.04 1.28
C PRO A 67 8.24 -3.40 0.60
N GLU A 68 8.35 -3.28 -0.72
CA GLU A 68 9.59 -3.46 -1.48
C GLU A 68 10.52 -2.25 -1.34
N SER A 69 9.98 -1.05 -1.07
CA SER A 69 10.76 0.17 -0.85
C SER A 69 11.52 0.13 0.48
N ALA A 70 12.66 0.83 0.59
CA ALA A 70 13.41 0.90 1.85
C ALA A 70 12.57 1.38 3.06
N PRO A 71 11.82 2.52 2.99
CA PRO A 71 11.01 2.96 4.11
C PRO A 71 9.82 2.04 4.39
N GLY A 72 9.17 1.50 3.36
CA GLY A 72 8.08 0.54 3.54
C GLY A 72 8.57 -0.76 4.19
N ARG A 73 9.70 -1.31 3.74
CA ARG A 73 10.32 -2.50 4.32
C ARG A 73 10.66 -2.32 5.80
N SER A 74 11.30 -1.20 6.15
CA SER A 74 11.62 -0.87 7.54
C SER A 74 10.36 -0.76 8.40
N ALA A 75 9.33 -0.06 7.91
CA ALA A 75 8.05 0.08 8.61
C ALA A 75 7.33 -1.27 8.78
N HIS A 76 7.30 -2.11 7.73
CA HIS A 76 6.74 -3.46 7.78
C HIS A 76 7.43 -4.31 8.83
N LEU A 77 8.76 -4.43 8.78
CA LEU A 77 9.53 -5.27 9.70
C LEU A 77 9.38 -4.83 11.15
N ARG A 78 9.38 -3.51 11.40
CA ARG A 78 9.13 -2.97 12.74
C ARG A 78 7.73 -3.32 13.24
N ALA A 79 6.71 -3.11 12.41
CA ALA A 79 5.32 -3.39 12.77
C ALA A 79 5.09 -4.89 13.05
N VAL A 80 5.72 -5.78 12.26
CA VAL A 80 5.68 -7.22 12.49
C VAL A 80 6.42 -7.63 13.77
N ARG A 81 7.61 -7.07 14.03
CA ARG A 81 8.43 -7.44 15.19
C ARG A 81 7.95 -6.85 16.52
N SER A 82 7.44 -5.62 16.49
CA SER A 82 7.18 -4.80 17.67
C SER A 82 5.69 -4.52 17.89
N GLY A 83 4.82 -5.04 17.02
CA GLY A 83 3.40 -4.70 16.97
C GLY A 83 3.12 -3.46 16.13
N TRP A 84 1.84 -3.21 15.80
CA TRP A 84 1.37 -2.19 14.85
C TRP A 84 1.55 -0.73 15.35
N THR A 85 2.38 -0.49 16.37
CA THR A 85 2.55 0.82 17.00
C THR A 85 4.00 1.26 16.94
N VAL A 86 4.23 2.37 16.25
CA VAL A 86 5.49 3.13 16.31
C VAL A 86 5.28 4.31 17.26
N THR A 87 6.28 4.55 18.11
CA THR A 87 6.48 5.70 19.01
C THR A 87 6.11 7.06 18.40
N PRO A 88 5.88 8.13 19.20
CA PRO A 88 5.33 9.40 18.73
C PRO A 88 6.02 9.91 17.47
N VAL A 89 5.34 9.73 16.34
CA VAL A 89 5.66 10.38 15.08
C VAL A 89 5.40 11.88 15.29
N PRO A 90 6.22 12.78 14.70
CA PRO A 90 5.99 14.22 14.82
C PRO A 90 4.51 14.54 14.61
N SER A 91 3.93 15.27 15.55
CA SER A 91 2.52 15.65 15.50
C SER A 91 2.22 16.34 14.18
N PHE A 92 1.41 15.70 13.33
CA PHE A 92 0.90 16.28 12.10
C PHE A 92 -0.02 17.44 12.49
N THR A 93 0.48 18.67 12.42
CA THR A 93 -0.34 19.87 12.66
C THR A 93 -0.95 20.35 11.34
N ARG A 94 -2.21 20.81 11.43
CA ARG A 94 -3.10 21.44 10.41
C ARG A 94 -2.49 22.39 9.37
N ARG A 95 -1.22 22.80 9.50
CA ARG A 95 -0.53 23.81 8.69
C ARG A 95 0.63 23.27 7.84
N ARG A 96 0.92 21.97 7.86
CA ARG A 96 1.99 21.39 7.03
C ARG A 96 1.46 20.91 5.69
N ALA A 97 2.21 21.18 4.63
CA ALA A 97 2.00 20.56 3.34
C ALA A 97 2.14 19.04 3.47
N LEU A 98 1.28 18.27 2.79
CA LEU A 98 1.30 16.81 2.82
C LEU A 98 2.68 16.25 2.45
N ALA A 99 3.35 16.86 1.46
CA ALA A 99 4.70 16.49 1.02
C ALA A 99 5.71 16.43 2.18
N ILE A 100 5.82 17.54 2.93
CA ILE A 100 6.75 17.66 4.07
C ILE A 100 6.43 16.60 5.13
N ALA A 101 5.15 16.41 5.41
CA ALA A 101 4.71 15.51 6.44
C ALA A 101 4.95 14.03 6.06
N VAL A 102 4.83 13.70 4.77
CA VAL A 102 5.21 12.41 4.21
C VAL A 102 6.73 12.22 4.24
N ASP A 103 7.52 13.22 3.86
CA ASP A 103 8.99 13.15 3.85
C ASP A 103 9.55 12.96 5.26
N GLU A 104 9.04 13.69 6.26
CA GLU A 104 9.42 13.52 7.67
C GLU A 104 9.06 12.12 8.18
N LEU A 105 7.88 11.61 7.81
CA LEU A 105 7.46 10.26 8.15
C LEU A 105 8.37 9.22 7.51
N ILE A 106 8.67 9.36 6.23
CA ILE A 106 9.62 8.50 5.50
C ILE A 106 10.98 8.57 6.17
N ALA A 107 11.52 9.75 6.50
CA ALA A 107 12.80 9.91 7.15
C ALA A 107 12.84 9.26 8.54
N HIS A 108 11.74 9.33 9.30
CA HIS A 108 11.61 8.67 10.59
C HIS A 108 11.57 7.14 10.48
N LEU A 109 10.97 6.62 9.40
CA LEU A 109 10.83 5.18 9.15
C LEU A 109 12.01 4.58 8.38
N ALA A 110 12.76 5.39 7.63
CA ALA A 110 13.86 4.99 6.76
C ALA A 110 15.07 4.32 7.45
N PRO A 111 15.41 4.54 8.74
CA PRO A 111 16.63 3.95 9.29
C PRO A 111 16.44 2.46 9.62
N ALA A 112 16.30 1.61 8.60
CA ALA A 112 16.70 0.21 8.70
C ALA A 112 18.23 0.17 8.75
N THR A 113 18.79 0.07 9.97
CA THR A 113 20.23 -0.18 10.14
C THR A 113 20.62 -1.48 9.43
N ALA A 114 21.89 -1.59 9.00
CA ALA A 114 22.50 -2.72 8.30
C ALA A 114 22.45 -4.10 9.03
N GLY A 115 21.62 -4.25 10.06
CA GLY A 115 21.43 -5.47 10.85
C GLY A 115 20.00 -6.02 10.84
N ASP A 116 19.11 -5.57 9.95
CA ASP A 116 17.70 -6.03 9.93
C ASP A 116 17.48 -7.50 9.54
N GLY A 117 18.55 -8.30 9.33
CA GLY A 117 18.46 -9.76 9.25
C GLY A 117 17.54 -10.29 8.16
N VAL A 118 17.24 -9.48 7.13
CA VAL A 118 16.41 -9.89 6.00
C VAL A 118 17.25 -10.85 5.18
N ALA A 119 16.82 -12.11 5.11
CA ALA A 119 17.42 -13.06 4.18
C ALA A 119 17.38 -12.45 2.77
N PRO A 120 18.51 -12.48 2.03
CA PRO A 120 18.53 -11.93 0.68
C PRO A 120 17.44 -12.60 -0.16
N ARG A 121 16.66 -11.78 -0.87
CA ARG A 121 15.66 -12.28 -1.81
C ARG A 121 16.36 -13.02 -2.95
N HIS A 122 15.66 -13.97 -3.53
CA HIS A 122 16.13 -14.65 -4.72
C HIS A 122 16.18 -13.64 -5.86
N SER A 123 17.30 -13.56 -6.60
CA SER A 123 17.50 -12.54 -7.65
C SER A 123 16.37 -12.50 -8.68
N ALA A 124 15.86 -13.67 -9.10
CA ALA A 124 14.69 -13.76 -9.98
C ALA A 124 13.42 -13.07 -9.44
N ILE A 125 13.25 -12.96 -8.11
CA ILE A 125 12.13 -12.23 -7.50
C ILE A 125 12.40 -10.73 -7.55
N ASP A 126 13.63 -10.28 -7.27
CA ASP A 126 13.99 -8.86 -7.44
C ASP A 126 13.80 -8.40 -8.89
N ASP A 127 14.21 -9.24 -9.86
CA ASP A 127 13.96 -8.99 -11.28
C ASP A 127 12.48 -9.00 -11.63
N ALA A 128 11.70 -9.94 -11.07
CA ALA A 128 10.25 -9.97 -11.30
C ALA A 128 9.56 -8.71 -10.78
N LEU A 129 9.87 -8.29 -9.54
CA LEU A 129 9.33 -7.08 -8.93
C LEU A 129 9.66 -5.81 -9.72
N ARG A 130 10.87 -5.75 -10.29
CA ARG A 130 11.29 -4.64 -11.17
C ARG A 130 10.53 -4.63 -12.50
N LEU A 131 10.21 -5.78 -13.08
CA LEU A 131 9.53 -5.89 -14.38
C LEU A 131 8.01 -5.74 -14.30
N LEU A 132 7.41 -6.11 -13.16
CA LEU A 132 5.96 -6.21 -13.00
C LEU A 132 5.19 -4.90 -13.26
N PRO A 133 5.63 -3.71 -12.79
CA PRO A 133 4.92 -2.46 -13.06
C PRO A 133 4.75 -2.19 -14.57
N ASP A 134 5.81 -2.34 -15.34
CA ASP A 134 5.79 -2.13 -16.79
C ASP A 134 4.94 -3.18 -17.51
N LEU A 135 5.04 -4.44 -17.08
CA LEU A 135 4.22 -5.53 -17.64
C LEU A 135 2.73 -5.31 -17.38
N VAL A 136 2.38 -4.83 -16.18
CA VAL A 136 1.00 -4.50 -15.80
C VAL A 136 0.47 -3.34 -16.64
N ALA A 137 1.28 -2.31 -16.85
CA ALA A 137 0.92 -1.17 -17.70
C ALA A 137 0.76 -1.56 -19.18
N ALA A 138 1.55 -2.53 -19.65
CA ALA A 138 1.50 -3.03 -21.02
C ALA A 138 0.30 -3.97 -21.30
N GLY A 139 -0.31 -4.58 -20.27
CA GLY A 139 -1.53 -5.36 -20.42
C GLY A 139 -1.60 -6.66 -19.59
N PRO A 140 -2.13 -7.77 -20.13
CA PRO A 140 -2.21 -9.04 -19.43
C PRO A 140 -0.82 -9.57 -19.02
N VAL A 141 -0.65 -9.90 -17.74
CA VAL A 141 0.60 -10.46 -17.22
C VAL A 141 0.52 -11.98 -17.24
N SER A 142 1.39 -12.62 -18.01
CA SER A 142 1.55 -14.08 -18.02
C SER A 142 2.63 -14.51 -17.05
N GLY A 143 2.27 -15.37 -16.08
CA GLY A 143 3.24 -15.93 -15.13
C GLY A 143 4.30 -16.81 -15.80
N THR A 144 3.97 -17.48 -16.91
CA THR A 144 4.93 -18.30 -17.67
C THR A 144 5.94 -17.44 -18.42
N GLU A 145 5.50 -16.33 -19.01
CA GLU A 145 6.39 -15.38 -19.68
C GLU A 145 7.29 -14.65 -18.69
N LEU A 146 6.74 -14.23 -17.54
CA LEU A 146 7.53 -13.63 -16.48
C LEU A 146 8.61 -14.60 -15.99
N ALA A 147 8.25 -15.85 -15.74
CA ALA A 147 9.18 -16.89 -15.30
C ALA A 147 10.31 -17.12 -16.33
N ALA A 148 9.97 -17.15 -17.63
CA ALA A 148 10.94 -17.24 -18.69
C ALA A 148 11.90 -16.02 -18.72
N ARG A 149 11.38 -14.81 -18.51
CA ARG A 149 12.20 -13.58 -18.45
C ARG A 149 13.16 -13.55 -17.26
N VAL A 150 12.77 -14.14 -16.12
CA VAL A 150 13.60 -14.18 -14.89
C VAL A 150 14.37 -15.49 -14.72
N GLY A 151 14.36 -16.36 -15.73
CA GLY A 151 15.21 -17.55 -15.79
C GLY A 151 14.84 -18.70 -14.85
N ILE A 152 13.57 -18.81 -14.42
CA ILE A 152 13.09 -19.92 -13.57
C ILE A 152 11.80 -20.53 -14.10
N SER A 153 11.42 -21.71 -13.61
CA SER A 153 10.14 -22.31 -14.00
C SER A 153 8.96 -21.55 -13.38
N ALA A 154 7.79 -21.57 -14.03
CA ALA A 154 6.59 -20.88 -13.55
C ALA A 154 6.12 -21.37 -12.17
N SER A 155 6.27 -22.68 -11.91
CA SER A 155 5.98 -23.27 -10.60
C SER A 155 6.95 -22.75 -9.53
N ARG A 156 8.25 -22.68 -9.84
CA ARG A 156 9.26 -22.14 -8.92
C ARG A 156 9.03 -20.65 -8.66
N LEU A 157 8.72 -19.87 -9.70
CA LEU A 157 8.37 -18.46 -9.57
C LEU A 157 7.20 -18.28 -8.60
N THR A 158 6.10 -19.00 -8.82
CA THR A 158 4.90 -18.88 -7.96
C THR A 158 5.21 -19.20 -6.50
N HIS A 159 5.98 -20.26 -6.26
CA HIS A 159 6.33 -20.69 -4.92
C HIS A 159 7.24 -19.66 -4.21
N VAL A 160 8.37 -19.32 -4.82
CA VAL A 160 9.37 -18.41 -4.21
C VAL A 160 8.82 -16.99 -4.10
N PHE A 161 8.02 -16.53 -5.07
CA PHE A 161 7.35 -15.23 -5.00
C PHE A 161 6.43 -15.16 -3.78
N THR A 162 5.59 -16.18 -3.58
CA THR A 162 4.67 -16.20 -2.42
C THR A 162 5.44 -16.26 -1.10
N GLU A 163 6.51 -17.07 -1.05
CA GLU A 163 7.37 -17.19 0.13
C GLU A 163 8.07 -15.87 0.50
N GLN A 164 8.58 -15.13 -0.49
CA GLN A 164 9.43 -13.95 -0.24
C GLN A 164 8.69 -12.61 -0.28
N VAL A 165 7.59 -12.53 -1.01
CA VAL A 165 6.73 -11.33 -1.12
C VAL A 165 5.56 -11.41 -0.13
N GLY A 166 5.20 -12.61 0.33
CA GLY A 166 4.11 -12.83 1.30
C GLY A 166 2.74 -13.04 0.65
N ILE A 167 2.58 -12.68 -0.63
CA ILE A 167 1.34 -12.88 -1.39
C ILE A 167 1.55 -13.60 -2.72
N PRO A 168 0.53 -14.31 -3.25
CA PRO A 168 0.61 -14.91 -4.56
C PRO A 168 0.83 -13.86 -5.67
N LEU A 169 1.62 -14.22 -6.68
CA LEU A 169 1.92 -13.36 -7.85
C LEU A 169 0.65 -12.74 -8.47
N ARG A 170 -0.42 -13.52 -8.61
CA ARG A 170 -1.71 -13.04 -9.14
C ARG A 170 -2.31 -11.92 -8.29
N ARG A 171 -2.19 -12.01 -6.96
CA ARG A 171 -2.68 -10.99 -6.02
C ARG A 171 -1.82 -9.73 -6.11
N TYR A 172 -0.51 -9.88 -6.27
CA TYR A 172 0.39 -8.76 -6.51
C TYR A 172 0.06 -8.03 -7.82
N VAL A 173 -0.15 -8.76 -8.93
CA VAL A 173 -0.58 -8.17 -10.20
C VAL A 173 -1.90 -7.41 -10.05
N LEU A 174 -2.86 -7.96 -9.31
CA LEU A 174 -4.14 -7.29 -9.04
C LEU A 174 -3.95 -6.01 -8.22
N TRP A 175 -3.06 -6.03 -7.23
CA TRP A 175 -2.65 -4.86 -6.45
C TRP A 175 -2.01 -3.78 -7.34
N SER A 176 -1.03 -4.13 -8.18
CA SER A 176 -0.41 -3.19 -9.11
C SER A 176 -1.41 -2.58 -10.08
N ARG A 177 -2.37 -3.37 -10.59
CA ARG A 177 -3.47 -2.85 -11.42
C ARG A 177 -4.34 -1.87 -10.66
N LEU A 178 -4.65 -2.16 -9.41
CA LEU A 178 -5.44 -1.25 -8.58
C LEU A 178 -4.72 0.08 -8.36
N GLN A 179 -3.40 0.08 -8.15
CA GLN A 179 -2.61 1.30 -8.06
C GLN A 179 -2.70 2.11 -9.36
N VAL A 180 -2.56 1.48 -10.53
CA VAL A 180 -2.74 2.13 -11.84
C VAL A 180 -4.15 2.72 -11.96
N ALA A 181 -5.20 1.98 -11.58
CA ALA A 181 -6.57 2.47 -11.65
C ALA A 181 -6.80 3.69 -10.74
N ILE A 182 -6.26 3.69 -9.52
CA ILE A 182 -6.36 4.82 -8.59
C ILE A 182 -5.69 6.06 -9.21
N THR A 183 -4.48 5.93 -9.76
CA THR A 183 -3.79 7.02 -10.44
C THR A 183 -4.60 7.58 -11.61
N ARG A 184 -5.26 6.71 -12.39
CA ARG A 184 -6.12 7.14 -13.51
C ARG A 184 -7.36 7.90 -13.05
N VAL A 185 -8.07 7.38 -12.04
CA VAL A 185 -9.22 8.09 -11.45
C VAL A 185 -8.79 9.46 -10.89
N GLN A 186 -7.60 9.52 -10.27
CA GLN A 186 -7.03 10.78 -9.79
C GLN A 186 -6.68 11.75 -10.93
N ALA A 187 -6.23 11.24 -12.07
CA ALA A 187 -5.98 12.02 -13.28
C ALA A 187 -7.28 12.49 -13.99
N GLY A 188 -8.45 12.10 -13.50
CA GLY A 188 -9.76 12.52 -14.03
C GLY A 188 -10.46 11.49 -14.91
N ASP A 189 -9.89 10.30 -15.11
CA ASP A 189 -10.60 9.21 -15.80
C ASP A 189 -11.87 8.83 -15.00
N ASP A 190 -12.96 8.56 -15.71
CA ASP A 190 -14.12 7.92 -15.08
C ASP A 190 -13.79 6.47 -14.67
N LEU A 191 -14.63 5.85 -13.84
CA LEU A 191 -14.38 4.49 -13.34
C LEU A 191 -14.28 3.44 -14.44
N THR A 192 -14.93 3.66 -15.58
CA THR A 192 -14.93 2.73 -16.71
C THR A 192 -13.61 2.83 -17.47
N GLY A 193 -13.18 4.05 -17.80
CA GLY A 193 -11.89 4.34 -18.41
C GLY A 193 -10.72 3.90 -17.53
N ALA A 194 -10.78 4.19 -16.24
CA ALA A 194 -9.77 3.77 -15.27
C ALA A 194 -9.71 2.23 -15.15
N ALA A 195 -10.84 1.54 -15.14
CA ALA A 195 -10.88 0.08 -15.10
C ALA A 195 -10.22 -0.53 -16.34
N HIS A 196 -10.61 -0.11 -17.55
CA HIS A 196 -10.03 -0.62 -18.78
C HIS A 196 -8.55 -0.26 -18.92
N GLY A 197 -8.18 0.98 -18.62
CA GLY A 197 -6.80 1.46 -18.67
C GLY A 197 -5.87 0.83 -17.63
N ALA A 198 -6.42 0.18 -16.61
CA ALA A 198 -5.67 -0.60 -15.62
C ALA A 198 -5.79 -2.12 -15.80
N GLY A 199 -6.48 -2.59 -16.85
CA GLY A 199 -6.62 -4.02 -17.13
C GLY A 199 -7.62 -4.76 -16.23
N PHE A 200 -8.60 -4.06 -15.67
CA PHE A 200 -9.80 -4.67 -15.09
C PHE A 200 -10.82 -5.01 -16.19
N ALA A 201 -11.67 -5.98 -15.89
CA ALA A 201 -12.73 -6.41 -16.81
C ALA A 201 -13.79 -5.31 -17.02
N ASP A 202 -14.18 -4.64 -15.93
CA ASP A 202 -15.17 -3.57 -15.90
C ASP A 202 -15.03 -2.75 -14.61
N SER A 203 -15.79 -1.66 -14.51
CA SER A 203 -15.82 -0.79 -13.33
C SER A 203 -16.39 -1.47 -12.07
N ALA A 204 -17.21 -2.51 -12.23
CA ALA A 204 -17.75 -3.28 -11.11
C ALA A 204 -16.67 -4.18 -10.48
N HIS A 205 -15.80 -4.79 -11.29
CA HIS A 205 -14.64 -5.55 -10.87
C HIS A 205 -13.61 -4.65 -10.18
N LEU A 206 -13.31 -3.47 -10.74
CA LEU A 206 -12.48 -2.46 -10.07
C LEU A 206 -13.06 -2.09 -8.69
N THR A 207 -14.36 -1.82 -8.62
CA THR A 207 -15.03 -1.43 -7.38
C THR A 207 -14.98 -2.53 -6.31
N ARG A 208 -15.26 -3.79 -6.68
CA ARG A 208 -15.15 -4.93 -5.75
C ARG A 208 -13.73 -5.08 -5.22
N THR A 209 -12.74 -5.04 -6.12
CA THR A 209 -11.32 -5.16 -5.75
C THR A 209 -10.89 -4.04 -4.81
N THR A 210 -11.35 -2.81 -5.06
CA THR A 210 -11.01 -1.66 -4.20
C THR A 210 -11.62 -1.81 -2.81
N ARG A 211 -12.88 -2.28 -2.71
CA ARG A 211 -13.50 -2.57 -1.41
C ARG A 211 -12.79 -3.68 -0.66
N GLU A 212 -12.42 -4.75 -1.34
CA GLU A 212 -11.68 -5.87 -0.74
C GLU A 212 -10.29 -5.44 -0.23
N MET A 213 -9.61 -4.54 -0.96
CA MET A 213 -8.25 -4.13 -0.63
C MET A 213 -8.18 -2.93 0.31
N PHE A 214 -9.07 -1.94 0.21
CA PHE A 214 -9.03 -0.69 0.99
C PHE A 214 -10.24 -0.49 1.92
N GLY A 215 -11.21 -1.41 1.93
CA GLY A 215 -12.44 -1.27 2.70
C GLY A 215 -13.37 -0.14 2.21
N LEU A 216 -13.05 0.47 1.07
CA LEU A 216 -13.75 1.64 0.51
C LEU A 216 -13.88 1.53 -1.02
N PRO A 217 -14.91 2.14 -1.64
CA PRO A 217 -15.01 2.21 -3.10
C PRO A 217 -14.04 3.25 -3.70
N PRO A 218 -13.66 3.12 -4.99
CA PRO A 218 -12.67 4.00 -5.62
C PRO A 218 -13.05 5.49 -5.60
N SER A 219 -14.35 5.79 -5.66
CA SER A 219 -14.86 7.17 -5.64
C SER A 219 -14.64 7.89 -4.31
N VAL A 220 -14.46 7.17 -3.20
CA VAL A 220 -14.15 7.76 -1.89
C VAL A 220 -12.65 8.05 -1.79
N LEU A 221 -11.83 7.16 -2.35
CA LEU A 221 -10.38 7.36 -2.43
C LEU A 221 -10.01 8.58 -3.28
N SER A 222 -10.78 8.90 -4.33
CA SER A 222 -10.49 10.08 -5.16
C SER A 222 -10.92 11.42 -4.55
N ARG A 223 -11.81 11.43 -3.55
CA ARG A 223 -12.41 12.66 -2.98
C ARG A 223 -11.70 13.23 -1.75
N HIS A 224 -10.84 12.45 -1.08
CA HIS A 224 -10.15 12.85 0.17
C HIS A 224 -8.65 13.08 -0.03
N VAL A 225 -8.29 13.60 -1.21
CA VAL A 225 -6.91 13.70 -1.67
C VAL A 225 -6.59 15.16 -1.94
N SER A 226 -5.60 15.70 -1.24
CA SER A 226 -4.84 16.88 -1.65
C SER A 226 -3.45 16.39 -2.02
N TRP A 227 -3.09 16.40 -3.31
CA TRP A 227 -1.67 16.36 -3.71
C TRP A 227 -1.23 17.79 -3.94
N ASP A 228 -0.14 18.13 -3.28
CA ASP A 228 0.83 19.07 -3.80
C ASP A 228 2.16 18.31 -3.78
N LEU A 229 2.39 17.48 -4.79
CA LEU A 229 3.72 16.90 -5.08
C LEU A 229 4.18 17.38 -6.44
N ASP A 230 4.24 18.71 -6.63
CA ASP A 230 5.21 19.27 -7.55
C ASP A 230 6.52 19.43 -6.78
N GLY A 231 7.37 18.41 -6.89
CA GLY A 231 8.79 18.54 -6.61
C GLY A 231 9.40 19.50 -7.62
N THR A 232 9.39 20.79 -7.30
CA THR A 232 10.29 21.78 -7.90
C THR A 232 10.88 22.65 -6.79
N GLY A 233 12.18 22.45 -6.55
CA GLY A 233 12.99 23.22 -5.61
C GLY A 233 14.11 22.40 -5.02
#